data_AF-A0A950PXJ5-F1
#
_entry.id   AF-A0A950PXJ5-F1
#
_cell.length_a   1.000
_cell.length_b   1.000
_cell.length_c   1.000
_cell.angle_alpha   90.00
_cell.angle_beta   90.00
_cell.angle_gamma   90.00
#
_symmetry.space_group_name_H-M   'P 1'
#
loop_
_entity.id
_entity.type
_entity.pdbx_description
1 polymer ?
#
loop_
_entity_poly.entity_id
_entity_poly.type
_entity_poly.pdbx_seq_one_letter_code
_entity_poly.pdbx_strand_id
1 'polypeptide(L)'
;MKVQASPVRRSTFATVIVIVLVVLAALGVVIHLANAGHHRPEGAAERWLAAVGDTGRKGVTKDARTRAEKIGPVAVATPLLPPTHDRKKSEFADLEVGKAVQMPTSAAPVANTRQFVRVPFRLHQELASGVGPLKTGTLVMERVGDSWHVTALDARRPGEKVRSEGGPPPSRAPLALWFGAVALGLLLATGAHLITRYAEKSAKRAMGQPAAT
;
A
#
# COMPACT_ATOMS: atom_id res chain seq x y z
N MET A 1 -2.23 -36.61 42.95
CA MET A 1 -1.76 -37.18 41.67
C MET A 1 -1.31 -36.04 40.76
N LYS A 2 0.00 -35.92 40.47
CA LYS A 2 0.51 -34.93 39.50
C LYS A 2 0.42 -35.53 38.11
N VAL A 3 -0.50 -35.03 37.28
CA VAL A 3 -0.56 -35.37 35.85
C VAL A 3 0.71 -34.79 35.20
N GLN A 4 1.74 -35.62 35.04
CA GLN A 4 2.91 -35.27 34.23
C GLN A 4 2.44 -35.15 32.78
N ALA A 5 2.22 -33.93 32.32
CA ALA A 5 2.01 -33.66 30.91
C ALA A 5 3.26 -34.14 30.15
N SER A 6 3.12 -35.23 29.41
CA SER A 6 4.19 -35.88 28.66
C SER A 6 4.88 -34.89 27.71
N PRO A 7 6.23 -34.77 27.75
CA PRO A 7 7.02 -33.70 27.10
C PRO A 7 6.84 -33.61 25.58
N VAL A 8 6.37 -34.69 24.96
CA VAL A 8 6.08 -34.80 23.53
C VAL A 8 5.04 -33.77 23.06
N ARG A 9 4.03 -33.44 23.87
CA ARG A 9 2.96 -32.49 23.46
C ARG A 9 3.44 -31.05 23.31
N ARG A 10 4.45 -30.64 24.08
CA ARG A 10 5.02 -29.27 23.99
C ARG A 10 5.90 -29.11 22.76
N SER A 11 6.64 -30.15 22.40
CA SER A 11 7.51 -30.18 21.21
C SER A 11 6.72 -30.04 19.91
N THR A 12 5.62 -30.79 19.74
CA THR A 12 4.82 -30.76 18.51
C THR A 12 4.09 -29.43 18.34
N PHE A 13 3.54 -28.86 19.42
CA PHE A 13 2.88 -27.56 19.38
C PHE A 13 3.85 -26.42 19.01
N ALA A 14 5.04 -26.41 19.62
CA ALA A 14 6.09 -25.45 19.27
C ALA A 14 6.52 -25.58 17.80
N THR A 15 6.64 -26.81 17.30
CA THR A 15 6.98 -27.09 15.89
C THR A 15 5.92 -26.52 14.94
N VAL A 16 4.62 -26.72 15.23
CA VAL A 16 3.52 -26.18 14.41
C VAL A 16 3.54 -24.65 14.41
N ILE A 17 3.72 -24.01 15.57
CA ILE A 17 3.82 -22.54 15.66
C ILE A 17 4.99 -22.02 14.83
N VAL A 18 6.17 -22.65 14.94
CA VAL A 18 7.35 -22.25 14.17
C VAL A 18 7.08 -22.38 12.67
N ILE A 19 6.46 -23.46 12.22
CA ILE A 19 6.09 -23.64 10.81
C ILE A 19 5.13 -22.54 10.36
N VAL A 20 4.09 -22.23 11.14
CA VAL A 20 3.14 -21.14 10.81
C VAL A 20 3.86 -19.79 10.72
N LEU A 21 4.74 -19.47 11.67
CA LEU A 21 5.50 -18.23 11.67
C LEU A 21 6.45 -18.12 10.48
N VAL A 22 7.15 -19.21 10.13
CA VAL A 22 8.02 -19.27 8.95
C VAL A 22 7.22 -19.06 7.67
N VAL A 23 6.04 -19.67 7.58
CA VAL A 23 5.14 -19.51 6.42
C VAL A 23 4.63 -18.08 6.31
N LEU A 24 4.22 -17.45 7.42
CA LEU A 24 3.79 -16.04 7.43
C LEU A 24 4.93 -15.09 7.06
N ALA A 25 6.15 -15.34 7.56
CA ALA A 25 7.33 -14.56 7.22
C ALA A 25 7.68 -14.70 5.73
N ALA A 26 7.67 -15.92 5.19
CA ALA A 26 7.87 -16.18 3.77
C ALA A 26 6.79 -15.50 2.91
N LEU A 27 5.52 -15.54 3.34
CA LEU A 27 4.43 -14.80 2.69
C LEU A 27 4.72 -13.30 2.64
N GLY A 28 5.17 -12.72 3.76
CA GLY A 28 5.55 -11.32 3.84
C GLY A 28 6.65 -10.96 2.84
N VAL A 29 7.67 -11.82 2.71
CA VAL A 29 8.74 -11.64 1.71
C VAL A 29 8.20 -11.75 0.28
N VAL A 30 7.36 -12.74 -0.02
CA VAL A 30 6.76 -12.92 -1.35
C VAL A 30 5.87 -11.74 -1.73
N ILE A 31 5.01 -11.27 -0.81
CA ILE A 31 4.17 -10.08 -1.00
C ILE A 31 5.04 -8.84 -1.19
N HIS A 32 6.13 -8.71 -0.43
CA HIS A 32 7.07 -7.60 -0.58
C HIS A 32 7.73 -7.62 -1.95
N LEU A 33 8.26 -8.76 -2.41
CA LEU A 33 8.89 -8.92 -3.72
C LEU A 33 7.89 -8.79 -4.87
N ALA A 34 6.68 -9.34 -4.74
CA ALA A 34 5.61 -9.19 -5.71
C ALA A 34 5.03 -7.76 -5.75
N ASN A 35 5.28 -6.94 -4.74
CA ASN A 35 4.96 -5.51 -4.75
C ASN A 35 6.19 -4.64 -5.05
N ALA A 36 7.41 -5.19 -5.01
CA ALA A 36 8.64 -4.48 -5.34
C ALA A 36 8.59 -4.13 -6.84
N GLY A 37 8.60 -2.84 -7.15
CA GLY A 37 8.45 -2.34 -8.52
C GLY A 37 7.00 -2.12 -9.00
N HIS A 38 5.98 -2.54 -8.24
CA HIS A 38 4.57 -2.21 -8.49
C HIS A 38 4.11 -0.96 -7.73
N HIS A 39 5.04 -0.07 -7.39
CA HIS A 39 4.69 1.26 -6.92
C HIS A 39 4.03 2.01 -8.07
N ARG A 40 2.70 1.99 -8.08
CA ARG A 40 1.90 2.77 -9.01
C ARG A 40 2.19 4.25 -8.79
N PRO A 41 2.48 5.02 -9.85
CA PRO A 41 2.68 6.46 -9.71
C PRO A 41 1.46 7.14 -9.08
N GLU A 42 0.25 6.66 -9.37
CA GLU A 42 -0.99 7.16 -8.77
C GLU A 42 -0.97 7.02 -7.24
N GLY A 43 -0.57 5.86 -6.73
CA GLY A 43 -0.49 5.64 -5.28
C GLY A 43 0.64 6.44 -4.61
N ALA A 44 1.72 6.72 -5.33
CA ALA A 44 2.79 7.58 -4.83
C ALA A 44 2.36 9.05 -4.80
N ALA A 45 1.66 9.52 -5.83
CA ALA A 45 1.02 10.85 -5.88
C ALA A 45 0.02 11.04 -4.73
N GLU A 46 -0.87 10.07 -4.51
CA GLU A 46 -1.86 10.12 -3.42
C GLU A 46 -1.18 10.18 -2.05
N ARG A 47 -0.20 9.31 -1.79
CA ARG A 47 0.56 9.33 -0.52
C ARG A 47 1.31 10.63 -0.30
N TRP A 48 1.88 11.21 -1.36
CA TRP A 48 2.57 12.50 -1.28
C TRP A 48 1.60 13.63 -0.96
N LEU A 49 0.46 13.72 -1.68
CA LEU A 49 -0.58 14.73 -1.40
C LEU A 49 -1.17 14.56 -0.01
N ALA A 50 -1.46 13.34 0.45
CA ALA A 50 -1.93 13.09 1.81
C ALA A 50 -0.89 13.53 2.85
N ALA A 51 0.39 13.21 2.65
CA ALA A 51 1.45 13.63 3.55
C ALA A 51 1.65 15.16 3.56
N VAL A 52 1.54 15.82 2.40
CA VAL A 52 1.54 17.29 2.27
C VAL A 52 0.37 17.89 3.04
N GLY A 53 -0.84 17.35 2.89
CA GLY A 53 -2.04 17.79 3.61
C GLY A 53 -1.89 17.67 5.14
N ASP A 54 -1.16 16.67 5.62
CA ASP A 54 -0.88 16.51 7.05
C ASP A 54 0.24 17.42 7.58
N THR A 55 0.97 18.19 6.75
CA THR A 55 2.10 19.00 7.23
C THR A 55 1.69 20.10 8.21
N GLY A 56 0.49 20.68 8.06
CA GLY A 56 -0.06 21.67 8.99
C GLY A 56 -0.61 21.09 10.30
N ARG A 57 -0.79 19.76 10.37
CA ARG A 57 -1.52 19.08 11.45
C ARG A 57 -0.66 18.87 12.70
N LYS A 58 -1.13 19.40 13.83
CA LYS A 58 -0.47 19.28 15.14
C LYS A 58 -0.28 17.81 15.53
N GLY A 59 0.92 17.48 15.99
CA GLY A 59 1.29 16.14 16.45
C GLY A 59 1.84 15.23 15.37
N VAL A 60 1.63 15.53 14.08
CA VAL A 60 2.15 14.73 12.96
C VAL A 60 2.98 15.51 11.95
N THR A 61 3.06 16.85 12.05
CA THR A 61 3.83 17.72 11.14
C THR A 61 5.21 17.18 10.74
N LYS A 62 6.05 16.78 11.70
CA LYS A 62 7.43 16.30 11.42
C LYS A 62 7.43 14.97 10.64
N ASP A 63 6.56 14.04 11.05
CA ASP A 63 6.38 12.76 10.36
C ASP A 63 5.83 12.97 8.95
N ALA A 64 4.75 13.74 8.83
CA ALA A 64 4.13 14.09 7.56
C ALA A 64 5.12 14.74 6.59
N ARG A 65 5.92 15.71 7.06
CA ARG A 65 6.99 16.31 6.26
C ARG A 65 8.02 15.28 5.82
N THR A 66 8.47 14.40 6.72
CA THR A 66 9.44 13.34 6.38
C THR A 66 8.89 12.37 5.32
N ARG A 67 7.62 11.97 5.46
CA ARG A 67 6.92 11.11 4.49
C ARG A 67 6.77 11.80 3.13
N ALA A 68 6.43 13.09 3.12
CA ALA A 68 6.29 13.87 1.91
C ALA A 68 7.65 14.02 1.20
N GLU A 69 8.69 14.50 1.89
CA GLU A 69 10.05 14.69 1.35
C GLU A 69 10.66 13.39 0.79
N LYS A 70 10.29 12.22 1.33
CA LYS A 70 10.70 10.92 0.78
C LYS A 70 10.18 10.68 -0.65
N ILE A 71 9.02 11.23 -0.99
CA ILE A 71 8.38 11.07 -2.31
C ILE A 71 8.64 12.31 -3.18
N GLY A 72 8.65 13.52 -2.62
CA GLY A 72 9.02 14.71 -3.37
C GLY A 72 9.05 15.97 -2.50
N PRO A 73 9.69 17.05 -2.97
CA PRO A 73 9.91 18.24 -2.15
C PRO A 73 8.60 18.89 -1.74
N VAL A 74 8.40 19.17 -0.45
CA VAL A 74 7.16 19.82 0.05
C VAL A 74 6.97 21.21 -0.58
N ALA A 75 8.06 21.88 -0.96
CA ALA A 75 8.02 23.17 -1.65
C ALA A 75 7.24 23.13 -2.98
N VAL A 76 7.17 21.98 -3.66
CA VAL A 76 6.37 21.82 -4.88
C VAL A 76 4.87 21.99 -4.59
N ALA A 77 4.43 21.67 -3.37
CA ALA A 77 3.04 21.78 -2.96
C ALA A 77 2.63 23.16 -2.45
N THR A 78 3.54 24.13 -2.35
CA THR A 78 3.21 25.47 -1.82
C THR A 78 1.95 26.09 -2.44
N PRO A 79 1.71 26.00 -3.78
CA PRO A 79 0.49 26.54 -4.38
C PRO A 79 -0.82 25.81 -4.01
N LEU A 80 -0.71 24.60 -3.43
CA LEU A 80 -1.83 23.75 -3.03
C LEU A 80 -2.22 23.94 -1.58
N LEU A 81 -1.36 24.54 -0.75
CA LEU A 81 -1.61 24.72 0.67
C LEU A 81 -2.40 26.03 0.92
N PRO A 82 -3.27 26.07 1.94
CA PRO A 82 -3.92 27.31 2.34
C PRO A 82 -2.90 28.29 2.95
N PRO A 83 -3.16 29.61 2.88
CA PRO A 83 -2.28 30.62 3.48
C PRO A 83 -2.30 30.57 5.02
N THR A 84 -3.37 30.03 5.61
CA THR A 84 -3.54 29.85 7.05
C THR A 84 -3.80 28.38 7.36
N HIS A 85 -3.05 27.84 8.33
CA HIS A 85 -3.08 26.43 8.69
C HIS A 85 -4.08 26.14 9.82
N ASP A 86 -5.01 25.21 9.60
CA ASP A 86 -5.77 24.61 10.70
C ASP A 86 -4.98 23.44 11.30
N ARG A 87 -4.44 23.66 12.50
CA ARG A 87 -3.60 22.70 13.20
C ARG A 87 -4.32 21.41 13.61
N LYS A 88 -5.65 21.30 13.47
CA LYS A 88 -6.41 20.12 13.92
C LYS A 88 -6.63 19.08 12.83
N LYS A 89 -6.72 19.51 11.57
CA LYS A 89 -7.14 18.68 10.43
C LYS A 89 -6.03 18.56 9.38
N SER A 90 -6.26 17.70 8.40
CA SER A 90 -5.50 17.73 7.14
C SER A 90 -5.91 18.98 6.37
N GLU A 91 -4.94 19.62 5.71
CA GLU A 91 -5.17 20.78 4.83
C GLU A 91 -5.96 20.40 3.56
N PHE A 92 -6.17 19.11 3.31
CA PHE A 92 -7.02 18.59 2.24
C PHE A 92 -8.17 17.78 2.85
N ALA A 93 -9.41 18.23 2.59
CA ALA A 93 -10.64 17.58 3.07
C ALA A 93 -11.03 16.38 2.20
N ASP A 94 -10.76 16.51 0.91
CA ASP A 94 -11.03 15.51 -0.10
C ASP A 94 -9.86 15.52 -1.09
N LEU A 95 -9.44 14.33 -1.49
CA LEU A 95 -8.26 14.09 -2.30
C LEU A 95 -8.53 12.95 -3.27
N GLU A 96 -8.38 13.24 -4.54
CA GLU A 96 -8.53 12.27 -5.61
C GLU A 96 -7.38 12.39 -6.61
N VAL A 97 -6.83 11.25 -7.00
CA VAL A 97 -5.84 11.14 -8.07
C VAL A 97 -6.41 10.34 -9.24
N GLY A 98 -6.10 10.76 -10.46
CA GLY A 98 -6.47 10.08 -11.69
C GLY A 98 -5.38 9.11 -12.14
N LYS A 99 -5.67 8.41 -13.25
CA LYS A 99 -4.72 7.46 -13.85
C LYS A 99 -3.49 8.19 -14.39
N ALA A 100 -2.32 7.60 -14.19
CA ALA A 100 -1.08 8.15 -14.71
C ALA A 100 -1.03 8.10 -16.25
N VAL A 101 -0.54 9.18 -16.86
CA VAL A 101 -0.32 9.31 -18.30
C VAL A 101 1.18 9.37 -18.54
N GLN A 102 1.71 8.43 -19.34
CA GLN A 102 3.14 8.43 -19.70
C GLN A 102 3.45 9.63 -20.57
N MET A 103 4.53 10.35 -20.24
CA MET A 103 5.02 11.41 -21.11
C MET A 103 5.80 10.78 -22.26
N PRO A 104 5.64 11.27 -23.51
CA PRO A 104 6.47 10.81 -24.61
C PRO A 104 7.93 11.13 -24.29
N THR A 105 8.74 10.08 -24.12
CA THR A 105 10.17 10.26 -24.03
C THR A 105 10.68 10.69 -25.39
N SER A 106 11.43 11.81 -25.46
CA SER A 106 12.17 12.20 -26.66
C SER A 106 12.93 10.99 -27.22
N ALA A 107 12.84 10.77 -28.53
CA ALA A 107 13.12 9.53 -29.26
C ALA A 107 14.59 9.06 -29.30
N ALA A 108 15.40 9.37 -28.28
CA ALA A 108 16.76 8.85 -28.15
C ALA A 108 16.76 7.61 -27.23
N PRO A 109 17.09 6.41 -27.74
CA PRO A 109 17.25 5.22 -26.92
C PRO A 109 18.58 5.32 -26.16
N VAL A 110 18.61 6.08 -25.07
CA VAL A 110 19.72 6.09 -24.13
C VAL A 110 19.37 5.09 -23.03
N ALA A 111 20.26 4.16 -22.71
CA ALA A 111 20.04 3.07 -21.75
C ALA A 111 19.71 3.51 -20.29
N ASN A 112 19.51 4.80 -20.04
CA ASN A 112 19.15 5.42 -18.75
C ASN A 112 17.97 6.39 -18.90
N THR A 113 16.96 6.03 -19.69
CA THR A 113 15.78 6.86 -19.93
C THR A 113 15.01 7.11 -18.64
N ARG A 114 15.12 8.32 -18.10
CA ARG A 114 14.25 8.81 -17.02
C ARG A 114 12.80 8.68 -17.47
N GLN A 115 12.01 7.90 -16.73
CA GLN A 115 10.60 7.73 -17.02
C GLN A 115 9.83 8.84 -16.32
N PHE A 116 9.10 9.64 -17.10
CA PHE A 116 8.23 10.68 -16.57
C PHE A 116 6.77 10.32 -16.81
N VAL A 117 5.95 10.57 -15.79
CA VAL A 117 4.50 10.40 -15.87
C VAL A 117 3.79 11.61 -15.29
N ARG A 118 2.57 11.82 -15.76
CA ARG A 118 1.67 12.87 -15.33
C ARG A 118 0.51 12.24 -14.58
N VAL A 119 0.25 12.68 -13.36
CA VAL A 119 -0.86 12.18 -12.54
C VAL A 119 -1.80 13.35 -12.23
N PRO A 120 -2.97 13.41 -12.88
CA PRO A 120 -3.94 14.46 -12.55
C PRO A 120 -4.47 14.25 -11.14
N PHE A 121 -4.73 15.35 -10.45
CA PHE A 121 -5.34 15.31 -9.12
C PHE A 121 -6.42 16.37 -8.99
N ARG A 122 -7.35 16.13 -8.07
CA ARG A 122 -8.42 17.02 -7.64
C ARG A 122 -8.41 16.98 -6.11
N LEU A 123 -8.37 18.14 -5.47
CA LEU A 123 -8.44 18.23 -4.02
C LEU A 123 -9.24 19.45 -3.57
N HIS A 124 -9.89 19.34 -2.41
CA HIS A 124 -10.50 20.48 -1.74
C HIS A 124 -9.57 20.94 -0.62
N GLN A 125 -9.14 22.20 -0.67
CA GLN A 125 -8.41 22.79 0.46
C GLN A 125 -9.35 22.83 1.67
N GLU A 126 -8.87 22.47 2.85
CA GLU A 126 -9.57 22.74 4.10
C GLU A 126 -9.13 24.14 4.58
N LEU A 127 -10.10 24.96 4.97
CA LEU A 127 -9.85 26.26 5.61
C LEU A 127 -10.41 26.21 7.04
N ALA A 128 -9.92 27.08 7.91
CA ALA A 128 -10.47 27.22 9.26
C ALA A 128 -11.99 27.54 9.27
N SER A 129 -12.49 28.16 8.19
CA SER A 129 -13.91 28.47 7.98
C SER A 129 -14.74 27.32 7.37
N GLY A 130 -14.13 26.18 7.07
CA GLY A 130 -14.78 25.02 6.42
C GLY A 130 -14.12 24.61 5.11
N VAL A 131 -14.93 24.15 4.14
CA VAL A 131 -14.42 23.68 2.84
C VAL A 131 -13.92 24.87 2.02
N GLY A 132 -12.63 24.85 1.69
CA GLY A 132 -11.95 25.81 0.84
C GLY A 132 -12.11 25.53 -0.65
N PRO A 133 -11.40 26.29 -1.51
CA PRO A 133 -11.57 26.18 -2.94
C PRO A 133 -11.06 24.83 -3.45
N LEU A 134 -11.72 24.35 -4.50
CA LEU A 134 -11.27 23.19 -5.25
C LEU A 134 -9.99 23.55 -6.02
N LYS A 135 -8.95 22.73 -5.86
CA LYS A 135 -7.71 22.79 -6.63
C LYS A 135 -7.63 21.58 -7.54
N THR A 136 -7.28 21.84 -8.80
CA THR A 136 -7.01 20.81 -9.79
C THR A 136 -5.66 21.09 -10.42
N GLY A 137 -4.99 20.02 -10.85
CA GLY A 137 -3.71 20.12 -11.52
C GLY A 137 -3.19 18.74 -11.87
N THR A 138 -1.90 18.69 -12.17
CA THR A 138 -1.21 17.47 -12.53
C THR A 138 0.15 17.43 -11.86
N LEU A 139 0.45 16.32 -11.17
CA LEU A 139 1.78 16.06 -10.65
C LEU A 139 2.64 15.45 -11.75
N VAL A 140 3.81 16.04 -11.97
CA VAL A 140 4.85 15.43 -12.80
C VAL A 140 5.73 14.59 -11.90
N MET A 141 5.84 13.31 -12.24
CA MET A 141 6.60 12.35 -11.47
C MET A 141 7.71 11.73 -12.31
N GLU A 142 8.87 11.53 -11.69
CA GLU A 142 10.03 10.88 -12.27
C GLU A 142 10.24 9.53 -11.58
N ARG A 143 10.61 8.50 -12.34
CA ARG A 143 11.06 7.24 -11.78
C ARG A 143 12.53 7.31 -11.41
N VAL A 144 12.83 7.15 -10.11
CA VAL A 144 14.20 7.06 -9.57
C VAL A 144 14.37 5.66 -8.98
N GLY A 145 15.15 4.82 -9.67
CA GLY A 145 15.22 3.39 -9.38
C GLY A 145 13.84 2.72 -9.49
N ASP A 146 13.35 2.15 -8.39
CA ASP A 146 12.04 1.50 -8.33
C ASP A 146 10.93 2.36 -7.72
N SER A 147 11.22 3.63 -7.45
CA SER A 147 10.27 4.55 -6.81
C SER A 147 9.89 5.71 -7.73
N TRP A 148 8.67 6.21 -7.55
CA TRP A 148 8.20 7.41 -8.22
C TRP A 148 8.34 8.61 -7.29
N HIS A 149 8.91 9.69 -7.82
CA HIS A 149 9.15 10.92 -7.09
C HIS A 149 8.43 12.09 -7.74
N VAL A 150 7.79 12.94 -6.94
CA VAL A 150 7.17 14.19 -7.42
C VAL A 150 8.28 15.19 -7.69
N THR A 151 8.32 15.71 -8.91
CA THR A 151 9.34 16.68 -9.36
C THR A 151 8.76 18.05 -9.65
N ALA A 152 7.51 18.11 -10.11
CA ALA A 152 6.84 19.38 -10.40
C ALA A 152 5.32 19.27 -10.25
N LEU A 153 4.72 20.45 -10.11
CA LEU A 153 3.28 20.67 -10.21
C LEU A 153 3.03 21.44 -11.50
N ASP A 154 2.10 20.96 -12.33
CA ASP A 154 1.77 21.56 -13.62
C ASP A 154 0.26 21.75 -13.75
N ALA A 155 -0.14 22.62 -14.68
CA ALA A 155 -1.53 22.74 -15.09
C ALA A 155 -2.01 21.44 -15.73
N ARG A 156 -3.30 21.15 -15.52
CA ARG A 156 -3.93 19.96 -16.08
C ARG A 156 -4.08 20.11 -17.60
N ARG A 157 -3.66 19.09 -18.36
CA ARG A 157 -3.81 19.07 -19.83
C ARG A 157 -5.20 18.59 -20.25
N PRO A 158 -5.66 18.94 -21.47
CA PRO A 158 -6.89 18.38 -22.02
C PRO A 158 -6.88 16.85 -22.01
N GLY A 159 -7.96 16.24 -21.53
CA GLY A 159 -8.10 14.78 -21.44
C GLY A 159 -7.57 14.15 -20.15
N GLU A 160 -6.76 14.86 -19.37
CA GLU A 160 -6.38 14.41 -18.02
C GLU A 160 -7.59 14.58 -17.09
N LYS A 161 -8.03 13.48 -16.45
CA LYS A 161 -9.23 13.46 -15.61
C LYS A 161 -9.03 12.58 -14.38
N VAL A 162 -9.65 12.98 -13.28
CA VAL A 162 -9.84 12.10 -12.12
C VAL A 162 -11.13 11.27 -12.29
N ARG A 163 -11.36 10.27 -11.44
CA ARG A 163 -12.50 9.35 -11.59
C ARG A 163 -13.84 10.06 -11.39
N SER A 164 -13.94 11.03 -10.47
CA SER A 164 -15.16 11.83 -10.27
C SER A 164 -15.56 12.67 -11.50
N GLU A 165 -14.64 12.87 -12.43
CA GLU A 165 -14.86 13.59 -13.70
C GLU A 165 -15.08 12.64 -14.89
N GLY A 166 -15.28 11.34 -14.63
CA GLY A 166 -15.40 10.30 -15.64
C GLY A 166 -14.05 9.82 -16.20
N GLY A 167 -12.95 10.08 -15.50
CA GLY A 167 -11.64 9.55 -15.84
C GLY A 167 -11.53 8.03 -15.64
N PRO A 168 -10.55 7.37 -16.28
CA PRO A 168 -10.34 5.94 -16.11
C PRO A 168 -9.98 5.60 -14.66
N PRO A 169 -10.35 4.41 -14.17
CA PRO A 169 -10.00 3.99 -12.82
C PRO A 169 -8.48 3.90 -12.66
N PRO A 170 -7.95 4.06 -11.43
CA PRO A 170 -6.56 3.79 -11.14
C PRO A 170 -6.17 2.39 -11.59
N SER A 171 -4.91 2.24 -12.00
CA SER A 171 -4.35 0.93 -12.35
C SER A 171 -4.64 -0.08 -11.24
N ARG A 172 -5.10 -1.29 -11.57
CA ARG A 172 -5.42 -2.37 -10.62
C ARG A 172 -4.33 -3.43 -10.61
N ALA A 173 -4.31 -4.29 -9.58
CA ALA A 173 -3.39 -5.42 -9.55
C ALA A 173 -3.75 -6.39 -10.69
N PRO A 174 -2.75 -6.95 -11.40
CA PRO A 174 -3.01 -8.01 -12.37
C PRO A 174 -3.85 -9.11 -11.74
N LEU A 175 -4.84 -9.65 -12.47
CA LEU A 175 -5.70 -10.74 -12.00
C LEU A 175 -4.90 -11.96 -11.54
N ALA A 176 -3.72 -12.19 -12.15
CA ALA A 176 -2.80 -13.26 -11.74
C ALA A 176 -2.39 -13.16 -10.26
N LEU A 177 -2.19 -11.95 -9.72
CA LEU A 177 -1.86 -11.77 -8.31
C LEU A 177 -3.05 -12.14 -7.41
N TRP A 178 -4.28 -11.86 -7.85
CA TRP A 178 -5.48 -12.27 -7.12
C TRP A 178 -5.63 -13.80 -7.08
N PHE A 179 -5.44 -14.48 -8.21
CA PHE A 179 -5.48 -15.95 -8.24
C PHE A 179 -4.38 -16.56 -7.39
N GLY A 180 -3.17 -16.01 -7.44
CA GLY A 180 -2.06 -16.43 -6.58
C GLY A 180 -2.40 -16.29 -5.10
N ALA A 181 -2.98 -15.16 -4.68
CA ALA A 181 -3.39 -14.93 -3.30
C ALA A 181 -4.48 -15.92 -2.84
N VAL A 182 -5.50 -16.18 -3.68
CA VAL A 182 -6.58 -17.13 -3.36
C VAL A 182 -6.04 -18.55 -3.25
N ALA A 183 -5.22 -19.00 -4.21
CA ALA A 183 -4.63 -20.34 -4.20
C ALA A 183 -3.76 -20.55 -2.94
N LEU A 184 -2.98 -19.53 -2.58
CA LEU A 184 -2.14 -19.56 -1.39
C LEU A 184 -2.98 -19.62 -0.10
N GLY A 185 -4.04 -18.81 0.00
CA GLY A 185 -4.98 -18.87 1.13
C GLY A 185 -5.63 -20.25 1.27
N LEU A 186 -6.00 -20.88 0.15
CA LEU A 186 -6.56 -22.23 0.14
C LEU A 186 -5.55 -23.27 0.63
N LEU A 187 -4.31 -23.22 0.12
CA LEU A 187 -3.23 -24.12 0.55
C LEU A 187 -2.96 -24.01 2.06
N LEU A 188 -2.94 -22.80 2.61
CA LEU A 188 -2.76 -22.57 4.05
C LEU A 188 -3.93 -23.15 4.86
N ALA A 189 -5.17 -22.92 4.42
CA ALA A 189 -6.35 -23.44 5.10
C ALA A 189 -6.40 -24.98 5.06
N THR A 190 -6.11 -25.59 3.91
CA THR A 190 -6.05 -27.06 3.77
C THR A 190 -4.91 -27.63 4.60
N GLY A 191 -3.72 -27.02 4.58
CA GLY A 191 -2.59 -27.41 5.40
C GLY A 191 -2.91 -27.39 6.89
N ALA A 192 -3.52 -26.31 7.38
CA ALA A 192 -3.96 -26.19 8.76
C ALA A 192 -4.98 -27.27 9.14
N HIS A 193 -5.97 -27.53 8.27
CA HIS A 193 -6.98 -28.57 8.49
C HIS A 193 -6.38 -29.98 8.57
N LEU A 194 -5.40 -30.29 7.71
CA LEU A 194 -4.72 -31.58 7.73
C LEU A 194 -3.87 -31.76 8.99
N ILE A 195 -3.18 -30.71 9.43
CA ILE A 195 -2.39 -30.72 10.65
C ILE A 195 -3.28 -30.92 11.88
N THR A 196 -4.41 -30.23 11.98
CA THR A 196 -5.34 -30.41 13.11
C THR A 196 -5.92 -31.83 13.14
N ARG A 197 -6.40 -32.34 11.99
CA ARG A 197 -6.86 -33.74 11.92
C ARG A 197 -5.78 -34.76 12.27
N TYR A 198 -4.54 -34.52 11.85
CA TYR A 198 -3.42 -35.40 12.19
C TYR A 198 -3.12 -35.36 13.70
N ALA A 199 -3.14 -34.17 14.31
CA ALA A 199 -2.96 -34.01 15.75
C ALA A 199 -4.08 -34.69 16.55
N GLU A 200 -5.34 -34.56 16.12
CA GLU A 200 -6.49 -35.24 16.75
C GLU A 200 -6.39 -36.76 16.65
N LYS A 201 -6.07 -37.30 15.46
CA LYS A 201 -5.88 -38.74 15.26
C LYS A 201 -4.73 -39.28 16.13
N SER A 202 -3.62 -38.56 16.17
CA SER A 202 -2.46 -38.91 17.00
C SER A 202 -2.80 -38.88 18.49
N ALA A 203 -3.57 -37.89 18.94
CA ALA A 203 -4.02 -37.80 20.32
C ALA A 203 -4.97 -38.94 20.70
N LYS A 204 -5.94 -39.29 19.84
CA LYS A 204 -6.86 -40.42 20.07
C LYS A 204 -6.12 -41.76 20.19
N ARG A 205 -5.14 -42.02 19.32
CA ARG A 205 -4.27 -43.21 19.39
C ARG A 205 -3.47 -43.27 20.68
N ALA A 206 -2.90 -42.15 21.12
CA ALA A 206 -2.13 -42.08 22.36
C ALA A 206 -2.99 -42.28 23.62
N MET A 207 -4.30 -42.05 23.56
CA MET A 207 -5.23 -42.23 24.67
C MET A 207 -5.91 -43.61 24.68
N GLY A 208 -5.56 -44.52 23.77
CA GLY A 208 -6.09 -45.89 23.75
C GLY A 208 -7.60 -45.98 23.44
N GLN A 209 -8.23 -44.92 22.95
CA GLN A 209 -9.65 -44.97 22.58
C GLN A 209 -9.81 -45.71 21.24
N PRO A 210 -10.62 -46.78 21.17
CA PRO A 210 -10.92 -47.45 19.90
C PRO A 210 -11.63 -46.46 18.97
N ALA A 211 -11.30 -46.51 17.68
CA ALA A 211 -11.98 -45.70 16.67
C ALA A 211 -13.47 -46.07 16.68
N ALA A 212 -14.34 -45.11 16.98
CA ALA A 212 -15.78 -45.33 16.90
C ALA A 212 -16.12 -45.67 15.44
N THR A 213 -16.55 -46.91 15.24
CA THR A 213 -17.11 -47.45 14.00
C THR A 213 -18.48 -46.87 13.71
#